data_AF-A0A2E9QTL8-F1
#
_entry.id   AF-A0A2E9QTL8-F1
#
_cell.length_a   1.000
_cell.length_b   1.000
_cell.length_c   1.000
_cell.angle_alpha   90.00
_cell.angle_beta   90.00
_cell.angle_gamma   90.00
#
_symmetry.space_group_name_H-M   'P 1'
#
loop_
_entity.id
_entity.type
_entity.pdbx_description
1 polymer ?
#
loop_
_entity_poly.entity_id
_entity_poly.type
_entity_poly.pdbx_seq_one_letter_code
_entity_poly.pdbx_strand_id
1 'polypeptide(L)' 'NDLNGAWERDNFGNWTHPVVPGGSSQREHSFRLGINIAMYALCVNYKADMVHIPFIMRRRK' A
#
# COMPACT_ATOMS: atom_id res chain seq x y z
N ASN A 1 -10.94 9.13 8.15
CA ASN A 1 -9.99 8.13 7.60
C ASN A 1 -8.75 8.15 8.46
N ASP A 2 -8.63 7.18 9.36
CA ASP A 2 -7.47 7.02 10.23
C ASP A 2 -6.59 5.88 9.68
N LEU A 3 -5.39 6.22 9.22
CA LEU A 3 -4.41 5.26 8.68
C LEU A 3 -3.80 4.42 9.80
N ASN A 4 -3.49 5.06 10.93
CA ASN A 4 -2.83 4.40 12.06
C ASN A 4 -3.78 3.41 12.71
N GLY A 5 -5.02 3.82 12.99
CA GLY A 5 -6.05 2.92 13.52
C GLY A 5 -6.38 1.76 12.56
N ALA A 6 -6.24 1.95 11.24
CA ALA A 6 -6.42 0.85 10.28
C ALA A 6 -5.26 -0.17 10.28
N TRP A 7 -4.07 0.23 10.72
CA TRP A 7 -2.85 -0.61 10.73
C TRP A 7 -2.54 -1.20 12.10
N GLU A 8 -3.10 -0.64 13.16
CA GLU A 8 -2.85 -1.06 14.52
C GLU A 8 -3.27 -2.51 14.76
N ARG A 9 -2.41 -3.23 15.47
CA ARG A 9 -2.60 -4.62 15.88
C ARG A 9 -2.31 -4.77 17.36
N ASP A 10 -3.03 -5.68 18.01
CA ASP A 10 -2.75 -6.09 19.37
C ASP A 10 -1.53 -7.04 19.43
N ASN A 11 -1.11 -7.39 20.64
CA ASN A 11 0.01 -8.32 20.86
C ASN A 11 -0.25 -9.74 20.35
N PHE A 12 -1.51 -10.09 20.05
CA PHE A 12 -1.93 -11.37 19.52
C PHE A 12 -2.10 -11.34 17.98
N GLY A 13 -1.84 -10.20 17.35
CA GLY A 13 -1.94 -9.99 15.91
C GLY A 13 -3.36 -9.69 15.40
N ASN A 14 -4.34 -9.54 16.30
CA ASN A 14 -5.68 -9.11 15.92
C ASN A 14 -5.72 -7.62 15.65
N TRP A 15 -6.69 -7.22 14.85
CA TRP A 15 -6.92 -5.82 14.54
C TRP A 15 -7.64 -5.12 15.69
N THR A 16 -7.06 -4.03 16.18
CA THR A 16 -7.60 -3.28 17.33
C THR A 16 -8.85 -2.50 16.96
N HIS A 17 -8.90 -1.94 15.74
CA HIS A 17 -10.02 -1.13 15.28
C HIS A 17 -10.72 -1.71 14.05
N PRO A 18 -12.06 -1.80 14.05
CA PRO A 18 -12.82 -2.16 12.86
C PRO A 18 -12.76 -1.02 11.83
N VAL A 19 -12.58 -1.38 10.55
CA VAL A 19 -12.63 -0.41 9.45
C VAL A 19 -14.06 -0.35 8.91
N VAL A 20 -14.72 0.79 9.09
CA VAL A 20 -16.12 1.01 8.70
C VAL A 20 -16.18 2.13 7.66
N PRO A 21 -16.97 2.01 6.59
CA PRO A 21 -17.90 0.91 6.25
C PRO A 21 -17.28 -0.26 5.46
N GLY A 22 -16.07 -0.12 4.90
CA GLY A 22 -15.54 -1.03 3.88
C GLY A 22 -14.72 -2.23 4.38
N GLY A 23 -14.64 -2.45 5.69
CA GLY A 23 -14.07 -3.68 6.27
C GLY A 23 -12.63 -3.97 5.84
N SER A 24 -12.36 -5.24 5.53
CA SER A 24 -11.04 -5.74 5.14
C SER A 24 -10.52 -5.10 3.84
N SER A 25 -11.40 -4.87 2.85
CA SER A 25 -11.02 -4.23 1.58
C SER A 25 -10.52 -2.80 1.80
N GLN A 26 -11.26 -2.01 2.59
CA GLN A 26 -10.82 -0.65 2.93
C GLN A 26 -9.53 -0.65 3.76
N ARG A 27 -9.31 -1.66 4.61
CA ARG A 27 -8.02 -1.83 5.31
C ARG A 27 -6.87 -2.12 4.33
N GLU A 28 -7.08 -2.98 3.34
CA GLU A 28 -6.08 -3.25 2.31
C GLU A 28 -5.76 -1.97 1.51
N HIS A 29 -6.77 -1.18 1.15
CA HIS A 29 -6.56 0.13 0.53
C HIS A 29 -5.75 1.09 1.40
N SER A 30 -5.96 1.07 2.72
CA SER A 30 -5.14 1.83 3.67
C SER A 30 -3.65 1.42 3.59
N PHE A 31 -3.35 0.12 3.55
CA PHE A 31 -1.97 -0.36 3.37
C PHE A 31 -1.37 0.06 2.03
N ARG A 32 -2.12 -0.11 0.92
CA ARG A 32 -1.65 0.32 -0.41
C ARG A 32 -1.35 1.81 -0.44
N LEU A 33 -2.17 2.62 0.22
CA LEU A 33 -1.95 4.07 0.32
C LEU A 33 -0.65 4.38 1.06
N GLY A 34 -0.42 3.75 2.22
CA GLY A 34 0.81 3.92 2.99
C GLY A 34 2.07 3.58 2.19
N ILE A 35 2.06 2.43 1.50
CA ILE A 35 3.17 2.00 0.64
C ILE A 35 3.37 3.01 -0.50
N ASN A 36 2.30 3.46 -1.14
CA ASN A 36 2.41 4.44 -2.22
C ASN A 36 3.00 5.77 -1.73
N ILE A 37 2.67 6.22 -0.52
CA ILE A 37 3.26 7.42 0.09
C ILE A 37 4.74 7.21 0.35
N ALA A 38 5.13 6.09 0.96
CA ALA A 38 6.53 5.76 1.22
C ALA A 38 7.35 5.68 -0.08
N MET A 39 6.82 5.01 -1.10
CA MET A 39 7.44 4.91 -2.43
C MET A 39 7.53 6.27 -3.12
N TYR A 40 6.52 7.12 -2.98
CA TYR A 40 6.60 8.48 -3.54
C TYR A 40 7.65 9.32 -2.81
N ALA A 41 7.68 9.29 -1.47
CA ALA A 41 8.63 10.06 -0.69
C ALA A 41 10.09 9.62 -0.93
N LEU A 42 10.33 8.31 -1.07
CA LEU A 42 11.68 7.75 -1.20
C LEU A 42 12.16 7.62 -2.64
N CYS A 43 11.25 7.39 -3.59
CA CYS A 43 11.59 7.07 -4.96
C CYS A 43 11.07 8.09 -5.99
N VAL A 44 10.26 9.08 -5.57
CA VAL A 44 9.68 10.22 -6.32
C VAL A 44 8.91 9.82 -7.60
N ASN A 45 9.58 9.18 -8.55
CA ASN A 45 9.09 8.79 -9.86
C ASN A 45 8.71 7.30 -9.97
N TYR A 46 8.52 6.57 -8.86
CA TYR A 46 8.31 5.12 -8.91
C TYR A 46 7.17 4.65 -9.84
N LYS A 47 6.08 5.44 -9.95
CA LYS A 47 4.97 5.16 -10.87
C LYS A 47 5.31 5.50 -12.33
N ALA A 48 6.14 6.51 -12.57
CA ALA A 48 6.65 6.79 -13.90
C ALA A 48 7.62 5.69 -14.35
N ASP A 49 8.45 5.17 -13.44
CA ASP A 49 9.38 4.07 -13.72
C ASP A 49 8.66 2.77 -14.11
N MET A 50 7.41 2.57 -13.67
CA MET A 50 6.58 1.44 -14.09
C MET A 50 6.32 1.40 -15.61
N VAL A 51 6.32 2.54 -16.32
CA VAL A 51 6.13 2.57 -17.77
C VAL A 51 7.24 1.83 -18.52
N HIS A 52 8.42 1.70 -17.89
CA HIS A 52 9.58 1.03 -18.48
C HIS A 52 9.58 -0.49 -18.23
N ILE A 53 8.74 -1.02 -17.35
CA ILE A 53 8.70 -2.47 -17.06
C ILE A 53 8.40 -3.31 -18.31
N PRO A 54 7.41 -2.99 -19.16
CA PRO A 54 7.16 -3.75 -20.38
C PRO A 54 8.39 -3.81 -21.31
N PHE A 55 9.16 -2.72 -21.36
CA PHE A 55 10.40 -2.65 -22.14
C PHE A 55 11.50 -3.54 -21.54
N ILE A 56 11.70 -3.51 -20.22
CA ILE A 56 12.66 -4.37 -19.52
C ILE A 56 12.30 -5.86 -19.69
N MET A 57 11.02 -6.22 -19.58
CA MET A 57 10.55 -7.59 -19.73
C MET A 57 10.74 -8.13 -21.15
N ARG A 58 10.57 -7.28 -22.18
CA ARG A 58 10.83 -7.66 -23.59
C ARG A 58 12.31 -7.93 -23.86
N ARG A 59 13.23 -7.23 -23.18
CA ARG A 59 14.68 -7.41 -23.35
C ARG A 59 15.24 -8.66 -22.66
N ARG A 60 14.50 -9.24 -21.73
CA ARG A 60 14.88 -10.46 -20.99
C ARG A 60 14.40 -11.77 -21.64
N LYS A 61 13.61 -11.68 -22.72
CA LYS A 61 13.29 -12.80 -23.61
C LYS A 61 14.35 -12.90 -24.69
#